data_AF-A0A4Y8RCG0-F1
#
_entry.id   AF-A0A4Y8RCG0-F1
#
_cell.length_a   1.000
_cell.length_b   1.000
_cell.length_c   1.000
_cell.angle_alpha   90.00
_cell.angle_beta   90.00
_cell.angle_gamma   90.00
#
_symmetry.space_group_name_H-M   'P 1'
#
loop_
_entity.id
_entity.type
_entity.pdbx_description
1 polymer ?
#
loop_
_entity_poly.entity_id
_entity_poly.type
_entity_poly.pdbx_seq_one_letter_code
_entity_poly.pdbx_strand_id
1 'polypeptide(L)'
;MGSAIERSLRRALAKGDAADPDFRLQIYEAAERALLRLEADKQTPEAAKEAHRRELIGAIEAIENDFAEAGPPAEAEDDAPPLGPATPGKTPADERLEAPAAEDEAAVEAQDAGHEAPEPMAADLLEDRYSDREPLNAASEDEDDEAPRRRSRAGRTLVSLVIVLLLLFLVGAAVWIVLPMLPSDDTASRGAPSTDAGGLSVAEAIRENSGTAPTADAAPEWVEVYTPEALREFAGSDDAIEDATPAGGEPVLKLMQPADAAQQDGSGAGDAGSREIELPISGDVARGFAGKKVEGEIVVGSPDGKPREFSLRCLFGGDSACGRQRFTTSLPEENFLFHLEFPPEAGTGGQIAIDPSVGAGGKDLMFYGLKLRHAS
;
A
#
# COMPACT_ATOMS: atom_id res chain seq x y z
N MET A 1 7.04 -6.62 -41.11
CA MET A 1 8.15 -5.68 -40.83
C MET A 1 7.89 -5.13 -39.45
N GLY A 2 8.76 -5.43 -38.48
CA GLY A 2 8.52 -5.08 -37.07
C GLY A 2 8.38 -3.59 -36.80
N SER A 3 7.88 -3.22 -35.62
CA SER A 3 7.71 -1.82 -35.22
C SER A 3 9.06 -1.11 -34.99
N ALA A 4 9.07 0.22 -34.82
CA ALA A 4 10.33 0.93 -34.54
C ALA A 4 10.87 0.58 -33.15
N ILE A 5 9.96 0.41 -32.18
CA ILE A 5 10.26 -0.02 -30.81
C ILE A 5 10.79 -1.46 -30.82
N GLU A 6 10.14 -2.38 -31.54
CA GLU A 6 10.56 -3.78 -31.66
C GLU A 6 11.99 -3.91 -32.21
N ARG A 7 12.32 -3.16 -33.28
CA ARG A 7 13.69 -3.13 -33.81
C ARG A 7 14.70 -2.59 -32.81
N SER A 8 14.29 -1.66 -31.95
CA SER A 8 15.16 -1.12 -30.90
C SER A 8 15.42 -2.16 -29.81
N LEU A 9 14.37 -2.85 -29.36
CA LEU A 9 14.47 -3.94 -28.38
C LEU A 9 15.35 -5.07 -28.89
N ARG A 10 15.11 -5.58 -30.10
CA ARG A 10 15.94 -6.64 -30.70
C ARG A 10 17.42 -6.26 -30.78
N ARG A 11 17.73 -4.99 -31.07
CA ARG A 11 19.13 -4.49 -31.06
C ARG A 11 19.73 -4.38 -29.67
N ALA A 12 18.93 -4.08 -28.65
CA ALA A 12 19.39 -4.02 -27.27
C ALA A 12 19.68 -5.45 -26.75
N LEU A 13 18.76 -6.38 -27.02
CA LEU A 13 18.92 -7.80 -26.69
C LEU A 13 20.15 -8.41 -27.36
N ALA A 14 20.39 -8.10 -28.65
CA ALA A 14 21.56 -8.60 -29.38
C ALA A 14 22.93 -8.12 -28.83
N LYS A 15 22.96 -7.19 -27.87
CA LYS A 15 24.20 -6.72 -27.22
C LYS A 15 24.56 -7.51 -25.96
N GLY A 16 23.68 -8.36 -25.46
CA GLY A 16 23.92 -9.19 -24.28
C GLY A 16 23.37 -10.59 -24.46
N ASP A 17 23.01 -11.24 -23.35
CA ASP A 17 22.52 -12.62 -23.37
C ASP A 17 21.01 -12.67 -23.58
N ALA A 18 20.58 -12.60 -24.84
CA ALA A 18 19.16 -12.65 -25.15
C ALA A 18 18.50 -14.01 -24.85
N ALA A 19 19.28 -15.08 -24.61
CA ALA A 19 18.74 -16.39 -24.24
C ALA A 19 18.29 -16.42 -22.78
N ASP A 20 18.95 -15.64 -21.91
CA ASP A 20 18.59 -15.47 -20.51
C ASP A 20 17.28 -14.68 -20.33
N PRO A 21 16.22 -15.28 -19.73
CA PRO A 21 14.97 -14.59 -19.44
C PRO A 21 15.12 -13.35 -18.55
N ASP A 22 16.03 -13.38 -17.57
CA ASP A 22 16.21 -12.27 -16.63
C ASP A 22 16.85 -11.07 -17.34
N PHE A 23 17.84 -11.32 -18.21
CA PHE A 23 18.40 -10.28 -19.07
C PHE A 23 17.36 -9.67 -20.01
N ARG A 24 16.47 -10.49 -20.60
CA ARG A 24 15.38 -9.97 -21.45
C ARG A 24 14.44 -9.05 -20.66
N LEU A 25 14.05 -9.47 -19.44
CA LEU A 25 13.21 -8.68 -18.55
C LEU A 25 13.84 -7.32 -18.24
N GLN A 26 15.13 -7.28 -17.87
CA GLN A 26 15.84 -6.03 -17.61
C GLN A 26 15.82 -5.06 -18.81
N ILE A 27 15.96 -5.58 -20.03
CA ILE A 27 15.90 -4.77 -21.26
C ILE A 27 14.48 -4.23 -21.51
N TYR A 28 13.43 -5.00 -21.20
CA TYR A 28 12.05 -4.55 -21.33
C TYR A 28 11.71 -3.45 -20.32
N GLU A 29 12.11 -3.60 -19.06
CA GLU A 29 11.93 -2.56 -18.06
C GLU A 29 12.72 -1.29 -18.40
N ALA A 30 13.95 -1.42 -18.92
CA ALA A 30 14.74 -0.28 -19.36
C ALA A 30 14.05 0.48 -20.50
N ALA A 31 13.40 -0.24 -21.43
CA ALA A 31 12.61 0.35 -22.51
C ALA A 31 11.35 1.06 -22.00
N GLU A 32 10.65 0.48 -21.01
CA GLU A 32 9.50 1.12 -20.37
C GLU A 32 9.90 2.42 -19.65
N ARG A 33 10.96 2.39 -18.83
CA ARG A 33 11.48 3.60 -18.16
C ARG A 33 11.89 4.67 -19.18
N ALA A 34 12.46 4.28 -20.31
CA ALA A 34 12.81 5.22 -21.38
C ALA A 34 11.55 5.83 -22.04
N LEU A 35 10.49 5.03 -22.22
CA LEU A 35 9.21 5.52 -22.74
C LEU A 35 8.54 6.49 -21.76
N LEU A 36 8.51 6.16 -20.47
CA LEU A 36 7.95 7.04 -19.43
C LEU A 36 8.67 8.39 -19.37
N ARG A 37 10.01 8.41 -19.49
CA ARG A 37 10.78 9.65 -19.58
C ARG A 37 10.43 10.45 -20.83
N LEU A 38 10.31 9.79 -21.99
CA LEU A 38 9.91 10.45 -23.24
C LEU A 38 8.51 11.07 -23.15
N GLU A 39 7.58 10.42 -22.47
CA GLU A 39 6.21 10.89 -22.24
C GLU A 39 6.10 11.99 -21.18
N ALA A 40 7.04 12.05 -20.23
CA ALA A 40 7.15 13.14 -19.26
C ALA A 40 7.76 14.40 -19.89
N ASP A 41 8.79 14.24 -20.73
CA ASP A 41 9.49 15.35 -21.38
C ASP A 41 8.64 16.03 -22.48
N LYS A 42 7.75 15.26 -23.12
CA LYS A 42 6.88 15.75 -24.20
C LYS A 42 5.45 15.82 -23.69
N GLN A 43 4.76 16.94 -23.91
CA GLN A 43 3.29 17.03 -23.75
C GLN A 43 2.58 16.19 -24.82
N THR A 44 2.78 14.88 -24.77
CA THR A 44 2.26 13.90 -25.69
C THR A 44 0.77 13.72 -25.37
N PRO A 45 -0.13 13.82 -26.35
CA PRO A 45 -1.55 13.57 -26.14
C PRO A 45 -1.76 12.17 -25.54
N GLU A 46 -2.75 12.02 -24.65
CA GLU A 46 -2.97 10.77 -23.93
C GLU A 46 -3.18 9.56 -24.87
N ALA A 47 -3.91 9.77 -25.97
CA ALA A 47 -4.10 8.76 -27.01
C ALA A 47 -2.79 8.28 -27.67
N ALA A 48 -1.76 9.13 -27.73
CA ALA A 48 -0.45 8.77 -28.27
C ALA A 48 0.40 8.01 -27.23
N LYS A 49 0.27 8.32 -25.94
CA LYS A 49 0.89 7.52 -24.86
C LYS A 49 0.31 6.11 -24.83
N GLU A 50 -1.01 5.99 -24.90
CA GLU A 50 -1.69 4.70 -25.01
C GLU A 50 -1.26 3.92 -26.27
N ALA A 51 -1.03 4.62 -27.39
CA ALA A 51 -0.52 3.99 -28.59
C ALA A 51 0.92 3.46 -28.41
N HIS A 52 1.82 4.24 -27.79
CA HIS A 52 3.18 3.80 -27.51
C HIS A 52 3.22 2.61 -26.55
N ARG A 53 2.39 2.63 -25.49
CA ARG A 53 2.28 1.50 -24.55
C ARG A 53 1.83 0.24 -25.26
N ARG A 54 0.80 0.33 -26.11
CA ARG A 54 0.33 -0.81 -26.92
C ARG A 54 1.39 -1.29 -27.92
N GLU A 55 2.16 -0.39 -28.52
CA GLU A 55 3.25 -0.75 -29.43
C GLU A 55 4.40 -1.46 -28.69
N LEU A 56 4.73 -1.03 -27.47
CA LEU A 56 5.73 -1.67 -26.63
C LEU A 56 5.30 -3.08 -26.22
N ILE A 57 4.07 -3.24 -25.72
CA ILE A 57 3.51 -4.55 -25.33
C ILE A 57 3.52 -5.50 -26.53
N GLY A 58 2.98 -5.07 -27.68
CA GLY A 58 2.96 -5.91 -28.88
C GLY A 58 4.36 -6.26 -29.41
N ALA A 59 5.37 -5.41 -29.18
CA ALA A 59 6.75 -5.71 -29.51
C ALA A 59 7.36 -6.77 -28.59
N ILE A 60 7.07 -6.71 -27.28
CA ILE A 60 7.54 -7.69 -26.29
C ILE A 60 6.91 -9.06 -26.59
N GLU A 61 5.60 -9.13 -26.79
CA GLU A 61 4.89 -10.37 -27.12
C GLU A 61 5.46 -11.03 -28.38
N ALA A 62 5.73 -10.24 -29.43
CA ALA A 62 6.32 -10.77 -30.67
C ALA A 62 7.73 -11.33 -30.44
N ILE A 63 8.54 -10.67 -29.60
CA ILE A 63 9.90 -11.14 -29.28
C ILE A 63 9.86 -12.41 -28.42
N GLU A 64 9.03 -12.46 -27.37
CA GLU A 64 8.92 -13.65 -26.52
C GLU A 64 8.33 -14.84 -27.27
N ASN A 65 7.40 -14.63 -28.20
CA ASN A 65 6.92 -15.70 -29.07
C ASN A 65 8.04 -16.28 -29.94
N ASP A 66 8.93 -15.44 -30.48
CA ASP A 66 10.10 -15.91 -31.24
C ASP A 66 11.05 -16.76 -30.37
N PHE A 67 11.25 -16.38 -29.09
CA PHE A 67 12.06 -17.17 -28.16
C PHE A 67 11.37 -18.47 -27.71
N ALA A 68 10.05 -18.46 -27.55
CA ALA A 68 9.27 -19.65 -27.27
C ALA A 68 9.31 -20.66 -28.43
N GLU A 69 9.22 -20.16 -29.68
CA GLU A 69 9.31 -20.99 -30.89
C GLU A 69 10.73 -21.50 -31.17
N ALA A 70 11.77 -20.76 -30.77
CA ALA A 70 13.16 -21.19 -30.89
C ALA A 70 13.49 -22.41 -30.00
N GLY A 71 12.69 -22.67 -28.95
CA GLY A 71 12.91 -23.75 -27.98
C GLY A 71 14.16 -23.51 -27.12
N PRO A 72 14.33 -24.26 -26.01
CA PRO A 72 15.57 -24.21 -25.25
C PRO A 72 16.73 -24.62 -26.18
N PRO A 73 17.89 -23.93 -26.13
CA PRO A 73 19.07 -24.41 -26.83
C PRO A 73 19.31 -25.84 -26.37
N ALA A 74 19.36 -26.79 -27.31
CA ALA A 74 19.81 -28.14 -27.01
C ALA A 74 21.16 -27.99 -26.33
N GLU A 75 21.23 -28.34 -25.04
CA GLU A 75 22.48 -28.50 -24.32
C GLU A 75 23.37 -29.36 -25.21
N ALA A 76 24.38 -28.72 -25.82
CA ALA A 76 25.45 -29.45 -26.43
C ALA A 76 26.10 -30.23 -25.29
N GLU A 77 25.97 -31.56 -25.37
CA GLU A 77 26.61 -32.51 -24.48
C GLU A 77 28.06 -32.06 -24.27
N ASP A 78 28.37 -31.66 -23.04
CA ASP A 78 29.73 -31.35 -22.63
C ASP A 78 30.52 -32.66 -22.66
N ASP A 79 31.30 -32.80 -23.71
CA ASP A 79 32.16 -33.93 -24.02
C ASP A 79 33.26 -33.97 -22.94
N ALA A 80 33.00 -34.75 -21.88
CA ALA A 80 33.91 -34.94 -20.77
C ALA A 80 35.27 -35.47 -21.26
N PRO A 81 36.40 -34.77 -21.05
CA PRO A 81 37.71 -35.34 -21.31
C PRO A 81 38.10 -36.33 -20.18
N PRO A 82 38.73 -37.47 -20.51
CA PRO A 82 39.02 -38.52 -19.54
C PRO A 82 40.15 -38.13 -18.57
N LEU A 83 39.97 -38.58 -17.33
CA LEU A 83 40.90 -38.55 -16.20
C LEU A 83 42.33 -38.97 -16.58
N GLY A 84 43.29 -38.07 -16.34
CA GLY A 84 44.73 -38.34 -16.30
C GLY A 84 45.31 -38.01 -14.91
N PRO A 85 46.36 -38.70 -14.44
CA PRO A 85 46.68 -38.83 -13.02
C PRO A 85 47.51 -37.68 -12.41
N ALA A 86 47.32 -37.54 -11.10
CA ALA A 86 47.92 -36.58 -10.19
C ALA A 86 49.47 -36.59 -10.15
N THR A 87 50.04 -35.41 -9.96
CA THR A 87 51.39 -35.21 -9.42
C THR A 87 51.36 -34.15 -8.29
N PRO A 88 51.99 -34.39 -7.13
CA PRO A 88 51.98 -33.45 -6.00
C PRO A 88 53.24 -32.57 -5.98
N GLY A 89 53.10 -31.31 -5.57
CA GLY A 89 54.27 -30.45 -5.35
C GLY A 89 54.01 -29.07 -4.73
N LYS A 90 54.52 -28.92 -3.50
CA LYS A 90 55.07 -27.71 -2.83
C LYS A 90 54.14 -26.69 -2.15
N THR A 91 54.22 -26.73 -0.82
CA THR A 91 54.13 -25.62 0.17
C THR A 91 55.27 -24.61 -0.01
N PRO A 92 55.06 -23.32 0.35
CA PRO A 92 55.72 -22.72 1.54
C PRO A 92 54.72 -21.87 2.40
N ALA A 93 54.75 -21.98 3.73
CA ALA A 93 55.44 -21.09 4.71
C ALA A 93 54.86 -19.65 4.71
N ASP A 94 54.05 -19.29 5.72
CA ASP A 94 54.43 -18.67 7.01
C ASP A 94 54.76 -17.18 6.85
N GLU A 95 53.82 -16.30 7.22
CA GLU A 95 54.18 -14.99 7.77
C GLU A 95 53.10 -14.49 8.73
N ARG A 96 53.46 -14.57 10.00
CA ARG A 96 52.91 -13.93 11.19
C ARG A 96 53.46 -12.51 11.30
N LEU A 97 52.60 -11.51 11.55
CA LEU A 97 52.92 -10.21 12.18
C LEU A 97 51.57 -9.63 12.69
N GLU A 98 51.28 -9.70 14.00
CA GLU A 98 51.58 -8.70 15.04
C GLU A 98 50.74 -7.42 14.98
N ALA A 99 49.95 -7.24 16.04
CA ALA A 99 49.28 -6.01 16.43
C ALA A 99 50.29 -4.92 16.85
N PRO A 100 49.81 -3.69 17.02
CA PRO A 100 49.98 -3.11 18.35
C PRO A 100 48.75 -2.36 18.87
N ALA A 101 48.55 -2.52 20.17
CA ALA A 101 47.78 -1.65 21.04
C ALA A 101 48.52 -0.32 21.26
N ALA A 102 47.76 0.75 21.47
CA ALA A 102 48.24 1.94 22.18
C ALA A 102 47.07 2.53 22.97
N GLU A 103 47.20 2.43 24.29
CA GLU A 103 46.47 3.16 25.32
C GLU A 103 47.10 4.55 25.45
N ASP A 104 46.30 5.60 25.69
CA ASP A 104 46.74 6.69 26.57
C ASP A 104 45.54 7.42 27.20
N GLU A 105 45.68 7.70 28.49
CA GLU A 105 44.71 8.33 29.38
C GLU A 105 44.97 9.84 29.54
N ALA A 106 43.93 10.65 29.73
CA ALA A 106 43.89 11.87 30.58
C ALA A 106 42.51 12.55 30.41
N ALA A 107 41.62 12.56 31.41
CA ALA A 107 41.59 13.39 32.62
C ALA A 107 40.94 14.79 32.46
N VAL A 108 39.71 14.89 33.02
CA VAL A 108 39.13 15.98 33.86
C VAL A 108 39.04 17.41 33.30
N GLU A 109 37.81 17.92 33.13
CA GLU A 109 37.36 19.15 33.81
C GLU A 109 35.83 19.33 33.81
N ALA A 110 35.33 19.88 34.92
CA ALA A 110 33.94 20.17 35.24
C ALA A 110 33.65 21.67 35.13
N GLN A 111 32.41 22.04 34.79
CA GLN A 111 31.72 23.33 34.99
C GLN A 111 30.27 23.12 34.49
N ASP A 112 29.21 23.05 35.31
CA ASP A 112 28.56 24.03 36.21
C ASP A 112 27.96 25.28 35.53
N ALA A 113 26.77 25.67 36.03
CA ALA A 113 25.75 26.62 35.56
C ALA A 113 24.77 26.05 34.51
N GLY A 114 23.45 26.02 34.68
CA GLY A 114 22.53 26.73 35.58
C GLY A 114 21.32 27.23 34.75
N HIS A 115 20.17 27.43 35.41
CA HIS A 115 18.88 28.01 34.94
C HIS A 115 17.79 26.97 34.57
N GLU A 116 16.90 26.54 35.46
CA GLU A 116 15.85 27.26 36.21
C GLU A 116 14.51 27.27 35.45
N ALA A 117 13.57 26.48 35.99
CA ALA A 117 12.16 26.45 35.64
C ALA A 117 11.44 27.72 36.10
N PRO A 118 10.26 28.03 35.54
CA PRO A 118 9.14 28.26 36.45
C PRO A 118 7.77 27.76 35.95
N GLU A 119 7.04 27.13 36.87
CA GLU A 119 5.58 27.19 37.05
C GLU A 119 5.34 27.86 38.43
N PRO A 120 4.11 28.07 38.93
CA PRO A 120 2.87 28.61 38.33
C PRO A 120 2.23 29.68 39.27
N MET A 121 1.23 30.48 38.82
CA MET A 121 0.21 31.15 39.68
C MET A 121 -0.96 31.60 38.77
N ALA A 122 -2.21 31.13 38.96
CA ALA A 122 -3.26 31.62 39.90
C ALA A 122 -3.79 33.02 39.53
N ALA A 123 -5.06 33.41 39.61
CA ALA A 123 -6.36 32.86 40.00
C ALA A 123 -7.42 33.91 39.58
N ASP A 124 -8.67 33.75 40.07
CA ASP A 124 -9.67 34.82 40.31
C ASP A 124 -10.58 35.23 39.11
N LEU A 125 -11.92 35.29 39.15
CA LEU A 125 -12.99 35.46 40.17
C LEU A 125 -14.33 34.90 39.59
N LEU A 126 -15.19 34.20 40.34
CA LEU A 126 -16.41 34.69 41.07
C LEU A 126 -17.32 35.62 40.25
N GLU A 127 -18.66 35.62 40.27
CA GLU A 127 -19.76 34.84 40.87
C GLU A 127 -21.06 35.52 40.38
N ASP A 128 -22.19 34.84 40.53
CA ASP A 128 -23.49 35.40 40.98
C ASP A 128 -24.63 35.82 40.00
N ARG A 129 -25.77 35.13 40.24
CA ARG A 129 -27.15 35.62 40.47
C ARG A 129 -28.15 36.03 39.35
N TYR A 130 -29.17 35.17 39.24
CA TYR A 130 -30.60 35.35 39.61
C TYR A 130 -31.58 36.29 38.86
N SER A 131 -32.72 35.67 38.58
CA SER A 131 -34.14 36.12 38.63
C SER A 131 -34.74 37.05 37.56
N ASP A 132 -35.66 36.44 36.80
CA ASP A 132 -37.12 36.50 37.04
C ASP A 132 -37.79 37.89 37.08
N ARG A 133 -38.68 38.13 36.11
CA ARG A 133 -39.90 38.96 36.23
C ARG A 133 -40.72 38.99 34.92
N GLU A 134 -41.83 38.28 34.92
CA GLU A 134 -43.14 38.76 34.42
C GLU A 134 -43.76 39.69 35.51
N PRO A 135 -44.91 40.42 35.35
CA PRO A 135 -46.08 40.03 34.56
C PRO A 135 -47.08 41.15 34.05
N LEU A 136 -48.24 40.69 33.55
CA LEU A 136 -49.63 41.23 33.63
C LEU A 136 -50.18 42.33 32.68
N ASN A 137 -51.30 41.99 31.99
CA ASN A 137 -52.67 42.58 32.09
C ASN A 137 -53.56 41.97 30.95
N ALA A 138 -54.61 41.17 31.18
CA ALA A 138 -56.00 41.45 31.65
C ALA A 138 -56.82 42.34 30.68
N ALA A 139 -58.09 42.14 30.29
CA ALA A 139 -59.17 41.16 30.47
C ALA A 139 -60.40 41.58 29.58
N SER A 140 -61.57 40.92 29.76
CA SER A 140 -62.98 41.16 29.28
C SER A 140 -63.38 40.64 27.87
N GLU A 141 -64.26 39.62 27.71
CA GLU A 141 -65.77 39.55 27.85
C GLU A 141 -66.49 40.31 26.69
N ASP A 142 -67.55 39.90 25.98
CA ASP A 142 -68.55 38.82 26.01
C ASP A 142 -69.40 38.84 24.70
N GLU A 143 -70.15 37.75 24.44
CA GLU A 143 -71.47 37.59 23.75
C GLU A 143 -71.73 37.75 22.20
N ASP A 144 -72.30 36.65 21.65
CA ASP A 144 -73.40 36.40 20.67
C ASP A 144 -73.50 37.08 19.27
N ASP A 145 -73.67 36.27 18.19
CA ASP A 145 -74.96 36.03 17.49
C ASP A 145 -74.83 35.24 16.14
N GLU A 146 -75.97 34.66 15.73
CA GLU A 146 -76.31 33.66 14.69
C GLU A 146 -75.96 33.96 13.20
N ALA A 147 -75.56 32.92 12.41
CA ALA A 147 -76.16 32.49 11.12
C ALA A 147 -75.21 31.72 10.15
N PRO A 148 -75.70 30.67 9.43
CA PRO A 148 -74.86 29.76 8.64
C PRO A 148 -74.75 30.18 7.16
N ARG A 149 -73.55 30.16 6.58
CA ARG A 149 -73.37 30.27 5.11
C ARG A 149 -72.35 29.29 4.54
N ARG A 150 -72.93 28.35 3.77
CA ARG A 150 -72.48 27.80 2.48
C ARG A 150 -71.20 26.94 2.46
N ARG A 151 -71.45 25.62 2.40
CA ARG A 151 -70.61 24.65 1.67
C ARG A 151 -70.26 25.19 0.28
N SER A 152 -68.98 25.40 0.01
CA SER A 152 -68.44 25.45 -1.35
C SER A 152 -67.51 24.27 -1.59
N ARG A 153 -67.82 23.56 -2.67
CA ARG A 153 -67.09 22.42 -3.24
C ARG A 153 -65.69 22.89 -3.65
N ALA A 154 -64.64 22.52 -2.91
CA ALA A 154 -63.25 22.76 -3.33
C ALA A 154 -62.30 21.59 -2.98
N GLY A 155 -62.81 20.39 -2.70
CA GLY A 155 -61.98 19.23 -2.31
C GLY A 155 -61.63 18.24 -3.42
N ARG A 156 -62.04 18.47 -4.67
CA ARG A 156 -62.01 17.41 -5.71
C ARG A 156 -60.78 17.42 -6.63
N THR A 157 -60.01 18.51 -6.69
CA THR A 157 -58.81 18.61 -7.54
C THR A 157 -57.54 18.15 -6.82
N LEU A 158 -57.45 18.38 -5.50
CA LEU A 158 -56.30 17.96 -4.68
C LEU A 158 -56.26 16.44 -4.43
N VAL A 159 -57.42 15.83 -4.19
CA VAL A 159 -57.52 14.36 -4.02
C VAL A 159 -57.18 13.62 -5.31
N SER A 160 -57.54 14.18 -6.47
CA SER A 160 -57.21 13.58 -7.77
C SER A 160 -55.71 13.54 -8.04
N LEU A 161 -54.96 14.55 -7.62
CA LEU A 161 -53.51 14.63 -7.82
C LEU A 161 -52.77 13.62 -6.92
N VAL A 162 -53.21 13.47 -5.68
CA VAL A 162 -52.65 12.47 -4.74
C VAL A 162 -52.89 11.04 -5.24
N ILE A 163 -54.07 10.76 -5.78
CA ILE A 163 -54.37 9.43 -6.35
C ILE A 163 -53.51 9.13 -7.58
N VAL A 164 -53.28 10.12 -8.46
CA VAL A 164 -52.42 9.94 -9.64
C VAL A 164 -50.97 9.69 -9.24
N LEU A 165 -50.43 10.45 -8.27
CA LEU A 165 -49.08 10.23 -7.74
C LEU A 165 -48.94 8.85 -7.08
N LEU A 166 -49.95 8.43 -6.32
CA LEU A 166 -49.97 7.12 -5.67
C LEU A 166 -50.01 5.97 -6.70
N LEU A 167 -50.77 6.14 -7.79
CA LEU A 167 -50.78 5.17 -8.89
C LEU A 167 -49.43 5.12 -9.63
N LEU A 168 -48.80 6.27 -9.90
CA LEU A 168 -47.47 6.32 -10.51
C LEU A 168 -46.40 5.66 -9.62
N PHE A 169 -46.48 5.89 -8.31
CA PHE A 169 -45.60 5.25 -7.33
C PHE A 169 -45.77 3.73 -7.32
N LEU A 170 -47.02 3.23 -7.33
CA LEU A 170 -47.30 1.80 -7.39
C LEU A 170 -46.80 1.17 -8.69
N VAL A 171 -46.95 1.85 -9.83
CA VAL A 171 -46.41 1.38 -11.11
C VAL A 171 -44.89 1.36 -11.09
N GLY A 172 -44.24 2.40 -10.57
CA GLY A 172 -42.78 2.44 -10.41
C GLY A 172 -42.25 1.32 -9.52
N ALA A 173 -42.90 1.07 -8.38
CA ALA A 173 -42.56 -0.02 -7.48
C ALA A 173 -42.78 -1.40 -8.12
N ALA A 174 -43.87 -1.58 -8.86
CA ALA A 174 -44.13 -2.82 -9.59
C ALA A 174 -43.08 -3.07 -10.68
N VAL A 175 -42.71 -2.04 -11.45
CA VAL A 175 -41.65 -2.14 -12.47
C VAL A 175 -40.30 -2.46 -11.81
N TRP A 176 -39.94 -1.79 -10.70
CA TRP A 176 -38.69 -2.05 -9.98
C TRP A 176 -38.59 -3.49 -9.45
N ILE A 177 -39.70 -4.06 -8.99
CA ILE A 177 -39.76 -5.45 -8.50
C ILE A 177 -39.72 -6.47 -9.65
N VAL A 178 -40.35 -6.16 -10.79
CA VAL A 178 -40.44 -7.07 -11.93
C VAL A 178 -39.18 -7.04 -12.81
N LEU A 179 -38.51 -5.89 -12.95
CA LEU A 179 -37.32 -5.73 -13.79
C LEU A 179 -36.19 -6.75 -13.50
N PRO A 180 -35.86 -7.09 -12.23
CA PRO A 180 -34.86 -8.13 -11.93
C PRO A 180 -35.38 -9.57 -12.10
N MET A 181 -36.70 -9.78 -12.22
CA MET A 181 -37.30 -11.10 -12.44
C MET A 181 -37.53 -11.42 -13.93
N LEU A 182 -37.27 -10.46 -14.82
CA LEU A 182 -37.31 -10.70 -16.26
C LEU A 182 -36.00 -11.41 -16.67
N PRO A 183 -36.06 -12.64 -17.20
CA PRO A 183 -34.88 -13.28 -17.78
C PRO A 183 -34.43 -12.44 -18.97
N SER A 184 -33.17 -12.00 -18.94
CA SER A 184 -32.52 -11.49 -20.15
C SER A 184 -32.24 -12.70 -21.03
N ASP A 185 -32.98 -12.83 -22.13
CA ASP A 185 -32.70 -13.83 -23.16
C ASP A 185 -31.38 -13.46 -23.85
N ASP A 186 -30.25 -13.80 -23.24
CA ASP A 186 -28.94 -13.81 -23.88
C ASP A 186 -28.88 -14.95 -24.90
N THR A 187 -29.55 -14.73 -26.02
CA THR A 187 -29.56 -15.64 -27.16
C THR A 187 -28.44 -15.26 -28.12
N ALA A 188 -27.19 -15.59 -27.79
CA ALA A 188 -26.12 -15.78 -28.78
C ALA A 188 -24.83 -16.31 -28.14
N SER A 189 -24.64 -17.64 -28.14
CA SER A 189 -23.65 -18.27 -29.02
C SER A 189 -23.55 -19.76 -28.72
N ARG A 190 -23.71 -20.56 -29.77
CA ARG A 190 -23.47 -22.01 -29.75
C ARG A 190 -21.96 -22.25 -29.77
N GLY A 191 -21.47 -22.97 -28.76
CA GLY A 191 -20.17 -23.66 -28.77
C GLY A 191 -20.29 -24.90 -27.88
N ALA A 192 -19.97 -26.07 -28.44
CA ALA A 192 -20.27 -27.41 -27.91
C ALA A 192 -19.39 -27.82 -26.70
N PRO A 193 -19.65 -28.98 -26.05
CA PRO A 193 -19.20 -29.27 -24.68
C PRO A 193 -17.75 -29.76 -24.64
N SER A 194 -17.05 -29.46 -23.55
CA SER A 194 -15.86 -30.20 -23.13
C SER A 194 -15.91 -30.39 -21.62
N THR A 195 -15.90 -31.65 -21.24
CA THR A 195 -15.84 -32.22 -19.90
C THR A 195 -14.52 -31.91 -19.19
N ASP A 196 -14.62 -31.71 -17.87
CA ASP A 196 -13.61 -31.90 -16.81
C ASP A 196 -12.24 -31.21 -16.92
N ALA A 197 -12.03 -30.17 -16.10
CA ALA A 197 -11.25 -30.23 -14.85
C ALA A 197 -11.03 -28.79 -14.33
N GLY A 198 -11.23 -28.61 -13.02
CA GLY A 198 -11.28 -27.30 -12.36
C GLY A 198 -10.02 -26.45 -12.52
N GLY A 199 -10.25 -25.21 -12.91
CA GLY A 199 -9.32 -24.10 -12.85
C GLY A 199 -10.09 -22.84 -13.25
N LEU A 200 -10.29 -21.92 -12.32
CA LEU A 200 -10.86 -20.61 -12.62
C LEU A 200 -9.97 -19.95 -13.68
N SER A 201 -10.55 -19.51 -14.79
CA SER A 201 -9.78 -18.77 -15.79
C SER A 201 -9.27 -17.46 -15.19
N VAL A 202 -8.10 -16.99 -15.62
CA VAL A 202 -7.53 -15.70 -15.23
C VAL A 202 -8.53 -14.55 -15.45
N ALA A 203 -9.40 -14.66 -16.45
CA ALA A 203 -10.47 -13.70 -16.72
C ALA A 203 -11.59 -13.70 -15.64
N GLU A 204 -11.79 -14.82 -14.94
CA GLU A 204 -12.75 -14.94 -13.84
C GLU A 204 -12.13 -14.43 -12.52
N ALA A 205 -10.85 -14.72 -12.27
CA ALA A 205 -10.11 -14.18 -11.12
C ALA A 205 -9.95 -12.65 -11.19
N ILE A 206 -9.76 -12.08 -12.39
CA ILE A 206 -9.72 -10.62 -12.59
C ILE A 206 -11.11 -10.00 -12.40
N ARG A 207 -12.20 -10.69 -12.77
CA ARG A 207 -13.57 -10.21 -12.55
C ARG A 207 -13.96 -10.22 -11.08
N GLU A 208 -13.56 -11.26 -10.34
CA GLU A 208 -13.82 -11.38 -8.91
C GLU A 208 -13.03 -10.34 -8.10
N ASN A 209 -11.81 -9.98 -8.55
CA ASN A 209 -11.02 -8.90 -7.93
C ASN A 209 -11.42 -7.47 -8.37
N SER A 210 -12.08 -7.31 -9.53
CA SER A 210 -12.43 -5.98 -10.07
C SER A 210 -13.92 -5.60 -9.94
N GLY A 211 -14.71 -6.42 -9.24
CA GLY A 211 -16.17 -6.45 -9.38
C GLY A 211 -17.02 -5.89 -8.24
N THR A 212 -16.45 -5.42 -7.14
CA THR A 212 -17.25 -4.86 -6.03
C THR A 212 -17.15 -3.34 -6.03
N ALA A 213 -18.11 -2.69 -6.68
CA ALA A 213 -18.39 -1.28 -6.43
C ALA A 213 -18.81 -1.13 -4.94
N PRO A 214 -18.23 -0.21 -4.16
CA PRO A 214 -18.48 -0.14 -2.74
C PRO A 214 -19.93 0.32 -2.50
N THR A 215 -20.73 -0.55 -1.88
CA THR A 215 -21.96 -0.12 -1.22
C THR A 215 -21.57 0.64 0.05
N ALA A 216 -22.08 1.87 0.18
CA ALA A 216 -21.66 2.86 1.18
C ALA A 216 -21.98 2.52 2.66
N ASP A 217 -22.29 1.27 2.99
CA ASP A 217 -22.73 0.84 4.33
C ASP A 217 -22.04 -0.46 4.84
N ALA A 218 -20.99 -0.95 4.17
CA ALA A 218 -20.12 -1.97 4.77
C ALA A 218 -19.09 -1.32 5.70
N ALA A 219 -18.80 -1.92 6.86
CA ALA A 219 -17.71 -1.49 7.74
C ALA A 219 -16.43 -1.23 6.92
N PRO A 220 -15.60 -0.23 7.26
CA PRO A 220 -14.51 0.20 6.39
C PRO A 220 -13.60 -1.00 6.08
N GLU A 221 -13.71 -1.46 4.83
CA GLU A 221 -13.00 -2.61 4.31
C GLU A 221 -11.50 -2.37 4.43
N TRP A 222 -10.78 -3.33 5.01
CA TRP A 222 -9.34 -3.26 5.07
C TRP A 222 -8.78 -3.44 3.66
N VAL A 223 -7.99 -2.46 3.21
CA VAL A 223 -7.19 -2.56 1.99
C VAL A 223 -5.87 -3.18 2.36
N GLU A 224 -5.59 -4.37 1.82
CA GLU A 224 -4.31 -5.05 1.98
C GLU A 224 -3.26 -4.36 1.11
N VAL A 225 -2.23 -3.79 1.76
CA VAL A 225 -1.17 -3.03 1.09
C VAL A 225 0.02 -3.92 0.81
N TYR A 226 0.38 -4.77 1.78
CA TYR A 226 1.44 -5.76 1.62
C TYR A 226 1.05 -7.08 2.25
N THR A 227 1.15 -8.14 1.44
CA THR A 227 1.33 -9.51 1.90
C THR A 227 2.82 -9.87 1.87
N PRO A 228 3.25 -10.97 2.51
CA PRO A 228 4.62 -11.47 2.37
C PRO A 228 4.99 -11.73 0.90
N GLU A 229 4.05 -12.21 0.08
CA GLU A 229 4.27 -12.43 -1.35
C GLU A 229 4.48 -11.14 -2.12
N ALA A 230 3.62 -10.14 -1.89
CA ALA A 230 3.74 -8.83 -2.54
C ALA A 230 5.06 -8.14 -2.17
N LEU A 231 5.47 -8.23 -0.89
CA LEU A 231 6.72 -7.61 -0.46
C LEU A 231 7.97 -8.39 -0.96
N ARG A 232 7.86 -9.70 -1.19
CA ARG A 232 8.95 -10.53 -1.74
C ARG A 232 9.37 -10.10 -3.14
N GLU A 233 8.44 -9.57 -3.94
CA GLU A 233 8.76 -8.99 -5.26
C GLU A 233 9.73 -7.80 -5.16
N PHE A 234 9.72 -7.08 -4.03
CA PHE A 234 10.64 -5.96 -3.75
C PHE A 234 11.90 -6.40 -3.00
N ALA A 235 11.83 -7.48 -2.22
CA ALA A 235 12.94 -8.01 -1.41
C ALA A 235 14.21 -8.31 -2.24
N GLY A 236 14.07 -8.69 -3.51
CA GLY A 236 15.23 -8.92 -4.40
C GLY A 236 16.12 -7.69 -4.63
N SER A 237 15.66 -6.50 -4.23
CA SER A 237 16.39 -5.23 -4.35
C SER A 237 16.89 -4.65 -3.01
N ASP A 238 16.54 -5.26 -1.88
CA ASP A 238 16.86 -4.77 -0.54
C ASP A 238 17.39 -5.92 0.34
N ASP A 239 18.68 -5.87 0.71
CA ASP A 239 19.35 -6.88 1.54
C ASP A 239 18.81 -6.92 2.98
N ALA A 240 18.01 -5.93 3.36
CA ALA A 240 17.29 -5.89 4.63
C ALA A 240 16.05 -6.80 4.66
N ILE A 241 15.66 -7.43 3.55
CA ILE A 241 14.46 -8.27 3.46
C ILE A 241 14.87 -9.68 3.02
N GLU A 242 14.72 -10.65 3.91
CA GLU A 242 15.05 -12.06 3.66
C GLU A 242 13.81 -12.95 3.73
N ASP A 243 13.79 -14.03 2.95
CA ASP A 243 12.80 -15.09 3.13
C ASP A 243 13.06 -15.85 4.44
N ALA A 244 12.00 -16.09 5.21
CA ALA A 244 12.08 -16.89 6.42
C ALA A 244 10.85 -17.79 6.55
N THR A 245 11.04 -18.95 7.17
CA THR A 245 9.95 -19.88 7.46
C THR A 245 9.94 -20.14 8.96
N PRO A 246 8.99 -19.56 9.72
CA PRO A 246 8.79 -19.86 11.12
C PRO A 246 8.56 -21.37 11.31
N ALA A 247 8.94 -21.90 12.46
CA ALA A 247 8.82 -23.33 12.73
C ALA A 247 7.36 -23.80 12.58
N GLY A 248 7.07 -24.53 11.49
CA GLY A 248 5.74 -25.05 11.19
C GLY A 248 4.73 -24.04 10.64
N GLY A 249 5.18 -22.85 10.22
CA GLY A 249 4.35 -21.80 9.60
C GLY A 249 4.54 -21.70 8.08
N GLU A 250 3.78 -20.81 7.48
CA GLU A 250 3.93 -20.43 6.06
C GLU A 250 5.20 -19.57 5.86
N PRO A 251 5.78 -19.55 4.65
CA PRO A 251 6.89 -18.66 4.34
C PRO A 251 6.49 -17.19 4.51
N VAL A 252 7.23 -16.46 5.31
CA VAL A 252 7.06 -15.02 5.54
C VAL A 252 8.37 -14.29 5.28
N LEU A 253 8.40 -12.98 5.52
CA LEU A 253 9.61 -12.20 5.36
C LEU A 253 10.23 -11.86 6.70
N LYS A 254 11.55 -11.81 6.73
CA LYS A 254 12.34 -11.33 7.84
C LYS A 254 12.92 -9.98 7.47
N LEU A 255 12.54 -8.97 8.22
CA LEU A 255 13.05 -7.61 8.12
C LEU A 255 14.26 -7.47 9.04
N MET A 256 15.40 -7.07 8.50
CA MET A 256 16.67 -6.90 9.21
C MET A 256 17.12 -5.45 9.16
N GLN A 257 17.85 -5.00 10.18
CA GLN A 257 18.52 -3.71 10.08
C GLN A 257 19.49 -3.71 8.87
N PRO A 258 19.38 -2.74 7.94
CA PRO A 258 20.29 -2.66 6.79
C PRO A 258 21.75 -2.55 7.25
N ALA A 259 22.67 -3.29 6.60
CA ALA A 259 24.06 -3.42 7.04
C ALA A 259 24.85 -2.09 7.03
N ASP A 260 24.47 -1.15 6.15
CA ASP A 260 25.06 0.18 6.05
C ASP A 260 24.49 1.21 7.04
N ALA A 261 23.54 0.80 7.91
CA ALA A 261 23.02 1.64 8.98
C ALA A 261 24.07 1.75 10.10
N ALA A 262 25.13 2.52 9.85
CA ALA A 262 26.12 2.84 10.86
C ALA A 262 25.42 3.48 12.07
N GLN A 263 25.46 2.76 13.20
CA GLN A 263 25.04 3.24 14.50
C GLN A 263 25.82 4.52 14.82
N GLN A 264 25.20 5.69 14.64
CA GLN A 264 25.83 6.95 15.00
C GLN A 264 25.55 7.20 16.49
N ASP A 265 26.59 7.02 17.31
CA ASP A 265 26.55 7.22 18.76
C ASP A 265 26.14 8.67 19.11
N GLY A 266 24.86 8.84 19.43
CA GLY A 266 24.40 9.60 20.59
C GLY A 266 24.68 11.10 20.70
N SER A 267 25.08 11.81 19.64
CA SER A 267 25.38 13.25 19.76
C SER A 267 25.05 14.06 18.50
N GLY A 268 23.77 14.17 18.17
CA GLY A 268 23.31 15.11 17.16
C GLY A 268 21.80 15.14 17.04
N ALA A 269 21.17 16.25 17.45
CA ALA A 269 19.80 16.55 17.08
C ALA A 269 19.76 16.88 15.58
N GLY A 270 19.65 15.83 14.77
CA GLY A 270 19.50 15.87 13.32
C GLY A 270 19.12 14.48 12.83
N ASP A 271 18.05 14.39 12.04
CA ASP A 271 17.54 13.17 11.39
C ASP A 271 18.61 12.62 10.44
N ALA A 272 19.55 11.81 10.95
CA ALA A 272 20.57 11.13 10.16
C ALA A 272 21.07 9.88 10.90
N GLY A 273 20.78 8.68 10.35
CA GLY A 273 21.72 7.57 10.46
C GLY A 273 21.18 6.13 10.56
N SER A 274 19.95 5.85 11.00
CA SER A 274 19.38 4.51 10.83
C SER A 274 18.66 4.45 9.48
N ARG A 275 19.13 3.57 8.59
CA ARG A 275 18.45 3.31 7.32
C ARG A 275 17.22 2.48 7.66
N GLU A 276 16.06 3.09 7.51
CA GLU A 276 14.77 2.44 7.69
C GLU A 276 14.48 1.60 6.45
N ILE A 277 13.78 0.48 6.61
CA ILE A 277 13.28 -0.33 5.50
C ILE A 277 12.07 0.42 4.94
N GLU A 278 12.17 0.94 3.72
CA GLU A 278 11.13 1.77 3.11
C GLU A 278 10.20 0.93 2.22
N LEU A 279 8.98 0.73 2.67
CA LEU A 279 7.94 0.00 1.95
C LEU A 279 7.09 0.99 1.14
N PRO A 280 7.16 1.00 -0.20
CA PRO A 280 6.43 1.99 -1.01
C PRO A 280 4.91 1.81 -0.88
N ILE A 281 4.16 2.90 -0.77
CA ILE A 281 2.70 2.90 -0.93
C ILE A 281 2.41 3.35 -2.35
N SER A 282 1.72 2.49 -3.12
CA SER A 282 1.36 2.78 -4.50
C SER A 282 0.46 4.03 -4.60
N GLY A 283 0.52 4.71 -5.75
CA GLY A 283 -0.27 5.93 -5.96
C GLY A 283 -1.78 5.66 -6.01
N ASP A 284 -2.23 4.47 -6.38
CA ASP A 284 -3.64 4.04 -6.30
C ASP A 284 -4.12 3.89 -4.86
N VAL A 285 -3.38 3.17 -4.00
CA VAL A 285 -3.70 3.07 -2.57
C VAL A 285 -3.71 4.45 -1.93
N ALA A 286 -2.67 5.25 -2.17
CA ALA A 286 -2.55 6.59 -1.59
C ALA A 286 -3.68 7.54 -2.05
N ARG A 287 -4.12 7.47 -3.33
CA ARG A 287 -5.28 8.24 -3.82
C ARG A 287 -6.59 7.84 -3.14
N GLY A 288 -6.78 6.56 -2.80
CA GLY A 288 -7.98 6.10 -2.09
C GLY A 288 -8.14 6.73 -0.70
N PHE A 289 -7.01 7.05 -0.07
CA PHE A 289 -6.91 7.59 1.28
C PHE A 289 -6.58 9.08 1.36
N ALA A 290 -6.23 9.74 0.25
CA ALA A 290 -5.79 11.13 0.21
C ALA A 290 -6.74 12.08 0.97
N GLY A 291 -6.18 12.86 1.90
CA GLY A 291 -6.91 13.82 2.73
C GLY A 291 -7.80 13.20 3.82
N LYS A 292 -7.66 11.90 4.11
CA LYS A 292 -8.46 11.19 5.10
C LYS A 292 -7.60 10.69 6.26
N LYS A 293 -8.25 10.53 7.41
CA LYS A 293 -7.70 9.79 8.54
C LYS A 293 -7.80 8.29 8.27
N VAL A 294 -6.71 7.60 8.54
CA VAL A 294 -6.53 6.18 8.26
C VAL A 294 -6.05 5.50 9.52
N GLU A 295 -6.55 4.29 9.73
CA GLU A 295 -5.99 3.34 10.67
C GLU A 295 -5.24 2.29 9.87
N GLY A 296 -3.97 2.09 10.20
CA GLY A 296 -3.14 1.03 9.66
C GLY A 296 -2.96 -0.09 10.67
N GLU A 297 -2.87 -1.31 10.18
CA GLU A 297 -2.47 -2.47 10.95
C GLU A 297 -1.24 -3.08 10.29
N ILE A 298 -0.16 -3.21 11.07
CA ILE A 298 1.03 -3.97 10.70
C ILE A 298 1.10 -5.22 11.57
N VAL A 299 1.32 -6.37 10.95
CA VAL A 299 1.46 -7.65 11.65
C VAL A 299 2.92 -8.07 11.61
N VAL A 300 3.56 -8.09 12.79
CA VAL A 300 4.97 -8.44 12.94
C VAL A 300 5.19 -9.30 14.17
N GLY A 301 6.35 -9.95 14.25
CA GLY A 301 6.68 -10.80 15.39
C GLY A 301 8.16 -10.94 15.67
N SER A 302 8.45 -11.51 16.83
CA SER A 302 9.80 -11.84 17.28
C SER A 302 10.21 -13.22 16.75
N PRO A 303 11.31 -13.32 15.97
CA PRO A 303 11.78 -14.61 15.43
C PRO A 303 12.17 -15.62 16.51
N ASP A 304 12.60 -15.15 17.68
CA ASP A 304 13.16 -15.97 18.77
C ASP A 304 12.37 -15.88 20.09
N GLY A 305 11.19 -15.23 20.07
CA GLY A 305 10.36 -15.00 21.24
C GLY A 305 10.97 -14.04 22.27
N LYS A 306 12.13 -13.44 22.00
CA LYS A 306 12.71 -12.40 22.87
C LYS A 306 12.08 -11.05 22.54
N PRO A 307 12.03 -10.11 23.49
CA PRO A 307 11.57 -8.76 23.22
C PRO A 307 12.35 -8.10 22.06
N ARG A 308 11.59 -7.54 21.11
CA ARG A 308 12.05 -6.72 19.99
C ARG A 308 11.34 -5.38 20.08
N GLU A 309 12.08 -4.28 19.91
CA GLU A 309 11.50 -2.95 19.77
C GLU A 309 11.71 -2.49 18.34
N PHE A 310 10.68 -1.91 17.73
CA PHE A 310 10.77 -1.38 16.38
C PHE A 310 10.06 -0.04 16.28
N SER A 311 10.42 0.75 15.27
CA SER A 311 9.69 1.99 14.96
C SER A 311 9.15 2.00 13.54
N LEU A 312 8.08 2.77 13.34
CA LEU A 312 7.41 2.97 12.07
C LEU A 312 7.20 4.46 11.81
N ARG A 313 7.44 4.89 10.58
CA ARG A 313 7.11 6.22 10.06
C ARG A 313 6.32 6.12 8.77
N CYS A 314 5.42 7.07 8.56
CA CYS A 314 4.62 7.18 7.35
C CYS A 314 5.14 8.37 6.54
N LEU A 315 5.92 8.14 5.50
CA LEU A 315 6.64 9.18 4.74
C LEU A 315 5.87 9.58 3.47
N PHE A 316 5.62 10.87 3.31
CA PHE A 316 5.01 11.45 2.11
C PHE A 316 5.77 12.73 1.75
N GLY A 317 6.34 12.79 0.54
CA GLY A 317 7.12 13.96 0.12
C GLY A 317 8.35 14.27 0.98
N GLY A 318 8.83 13.31 1.79
CA GLY A 318 9.94 13.47 2.74
C GLY A 318 9.51 13.80 4.17
N ASP A 319 8.26 14.18 4.39
CA ASP A 319 7.71 14.46 5.72
C ASP A 319 6.97 13.25 6.30
N SER A 320 6.97 13.15 7.64
CA SER A 320 6.26 12.05 8.31
C SER A 320 4.83 12.44 8.70
N ALA A 321 3.84 11.76 8.14
CA ALA A 321 2.41 11.97 8.39
C ALA A 321 1.89 11.36 9.71
N CYS A 322 2.63 10.43 10.31
CA CYS A 322 2.27 9.79 11.59
C CYS A 322 3.35 9.97 12.69
N GLY A 323 4.40 10.75 12.40
CA GLY A 323 5.60 10.79 13.22
C GLY A 323 6.29 9.43 13.31
N ARG A 324 7.16 9.27 14.31
CA ARG A 324 7.81 7.99 14.64
C ARG A 324 7.01 7.28 15.73
N GLN A 325 6.31 6.21 15.37
CA GLN A 325 5.61 5.33 16.30
C GLN A 325 6.57 4.23 16.75
N ARG A 326 6.55 3.87 18.04
CA ARG A 326 7.41 2.82 18.60
C ARG A 326 6.55 1.72 19.20
N PHE A 327 6.96 0.48 18.94
CA PHE A 327 6.24 -0.72 19.37
C PHE A 327 7.22 -1.74 19.94
N THR A 328 6.69 -2.70 20.68
CA THR A 328 7.48 -3.81 21.24
C THR A 328 6.68 -5.09 21.09
N THR A 329 7.36 -6.17 20.68
CA THR A 329 6.77 -7.52 20.66
C THR A 329 7.74 -8.55 21.21
N SER A 330 7.22 -9.56 21.88
CA SER A 330 7.92 -10.82 22.17
C SER A 330 7.15 -12.02 21.62
N LEU A 331 6.00 -11.79 20.99
CA LEU A 331 5.17 -12.84 20.43
C LEU A 331 5.70 -13.22 19.05
N PRO A 332 5.48 -14.46 18.59
CA PRO A 332 5.88 -14.88 17.25
C PRO A 332 5.12 -14.13 16.16
N GLU A 333 3.91 -13.64 16.44
CA GLU A 333 3.05 -12.87 15.54
C GLU A 333 2.10 -12.00 16.38
N GLU A 334 2.03 -10.70 16.09
CA GLU A 334 1.22 -9.73 16.83
C GLU A 334 0.79 -8.56 15.93
N ASN A 335 -0.43 -8.05 16.16
CA ASN A 335 -1.03 -6.97 15.37
C ASN A 335 -0.80 -5.63 16.06
N PHE A 336 -0.23 -4.67 15.34
CA PHE A 336 0.00 -3.31 15.81
C PHE A 336 -0.83 -2.31 15.00
N LEU A 337 -1.65 -1.54 15.71
CA LEU A 337 -2.46 -0.48 15.11
C LEU A 337 -1.72 0.86 15.19
N PHE A 338 -1.76 1.61 14.11
CA PHE A 338 -1.25 2.97 14.03
C PHE A 338 -2.23 3.87 13.29
N HIS A 339 -2.17 5.16 13.55
CA HIS A 339 -3.03 6.15 12.92
C HIS A 339 -2.18 7.10 12.08
N LEU A 340 -2.67 7.44 10.90
CA LEU A 340 -2.05 8.43 10.03
C LEU A 340 -3.12 9.27 9.33
N GLU A 341 -2.76 10.50 8.98
CA GLU A 341 -3.56 11.35 8.12
C GLU A 341 -2.86 11.45 6.77
N PHE A 342 -3.48 10.93 5.72
CA PHE A 342 -2.89 10.98 4.38
C PHE A 342 -2.92 12.43 3.87
N PRO A 343 -1.78 13.01 3.46
CA PRO A 343 -1.77 14.32 2.84
C PRO A 343 -2.70 14.35 1.61
N PRO A 344 -3.41 15.46 1.34
CA PRO A 344 -4.27 15.56 0.17
C PRO A 344 -3.47 15.44 -1.15
N GLU A 345 -2.20 15.81 -1.14
CA GLU A 345 -1.25 15.69 -2.24
C GLU A 345 -0.58 14.31 -2.38
N ALA A 346 -0.91 13.32 -1.52
CA ALA A 346 -0.32 11.98 -1.53
C ALA A 346 -0.65 11.14 -2.79
N GLY A 347 -1.24 11.75 -3.83
CA GLY A 347 -1.67 11.05 -5.03
C GLY A 347 -0.55 10.41 -5.86
N THR A 348 0.71 10.76 -5.59
CA THR A 348 1.91 10.15 -6.19
C THR A 348 2.41 8.91 -5.44
N GLY A 349 1.84 8.58 -4.29
CA GLY A 349 2.31 7.52 -3.40
C GLY A 349 2.98 8.05 -2.13
N GLY A 350 3.51 7.13 -1.34
CA GLY A 350 4.23 7.40 -0.10
C GLY A 350 5.11 6.21 0.27
N GLN A 351 5.60 6.15 1.50
CA GLN A 351 6.39 5.02 2.01
C GLN A 351 6.07 4.76 3.48
N ILE A 352 6.06 3.51 3.91
CA ILE A 352 6.11 3.13 5.32
C ILE A 352 7.53 2.72 5.64
N ALA A 353 8.20 3.49 6.48
CA ALA A 353 9.59 3.26 6.85
C ALA A 353 9.64 2.54 8.21
N ILE A 354 10.31 1.40 8.27
CA ILE A 354 10.36 0.52 9.45
C ILE A 354 11.82 0.40 9.93
N ASP A 355 12.04 0.62 11.22
CA ASP A 355 13.34 0.41 11.86
C ASP A 355 13.23 -0.72 12.91
N PRO A 356 13.77 -1.93 12.64
CA PRO A 356 13.72 -3.05 13.58
C PRO A 356 14.78 -2.96 14.70
N SER A 357 15.55 -1.87 14.80
CA SER A 357 16.76 -1.77 15.63
C SER A 357 16.74 -0.67 16.69
N VAL A 358 15.58 -0.06 16.98
CA VAL A 358 15.48 1.10 17.88
C VAL A 358 15.72 0.80 19.37
N GLY A 359 15.81 -0.48 19.76
CA GLY A 359 16.04 -0.93 21.13
C GLY A 359 17.23 -1.89 21.27
N ALA A 360 17.51 -2.31 22.50
CA ALA A 360 18.62 -3.23 22.82
C ALA A 360 18.33 -4.71 22.53
N GLY A 361 17.15 -5.02 21.95
CA GLY A 361 16.79 -6.36 21.50
C GLY A 361 17.58 -6.78 20.24
N GLY A 362 17.18 -7.89 19.62
CA GLY A 362 17.68 -8.21 18.28
C GLY A 362 17.20 -7.20 17.24
N LYS A 363 17.88 -7.20 16.09
CA LYS A 363 17.75 -6.20 15.02
C LYS A 363 16.94 -6.72 13.84
N ASP A 364 16.01 -7.62 14.14
CA ASP A 364 15.21 -8.34 13.17
C ASP A 364 13.76 -8.51 13.64
N LEU A 365 12.84 -8.55 12.67
CA LEU A 365 11.41 -8.80 12.86
C LEU A 365 10.92 -9.77 11.80
N MET A 366 9.96 -10.62 12.17
CA MET A 366 9.14 -11.34 11.19
C MET A 366 8.01 -10.42 10.72
N PHE A 367 7.76 -10.34 9.42
CA PHE A 367 6.71 -9.54 8.81
C PHE A 367 5.65 -10.43 8.17
N TYR A 368 4.39 -10.20 8.53
CA TYR A 368 3.24 -10.99 8.10
C TYR A 368 2.26 -10.19 7.24
N GLY A 369 2.27 -8.85 7.32
CA GLY A 369 1.47 -8.02 6.44
C GLY A 369 1.27 -6.59 6.90
N LEU A 370 0.74 -5.78 5.99
CA LEU A 370 0.33 -4.39 6.23
C LEU A 370 -1.01 -4.14 5.54
N LYS A 371 -1.96 -3.56 6.27
CA LYS A 371 -3.26 -3.15 5.73
C LYS A 371 -3.70 -1.80 6.28
N LEU A 372 -4.56 -1.11 5.53
CA LEU A 372 -5.06 0.22 5.83
C LEU A 372 -6.58 0.28 5.71
N ARG A 373 -7.23 1.11 6.52
CA ARG A 373 -8.67 1.42 6.37
C ARG A 373 -8.97 2.85 6.77
N HIS A 374 -10.14 3.36 6.39
CA HIS A 374 -10.61 4.63 6.92
C HIS A 374 -10.79 4.54 8.44
N ALA A 375 -10.22 5.52 9.16
CA ALA A 375 -10.50 5.70 10.57
C ALA A 375 -11.96 6.16 10.73
N SER A 376 -12.67 5.59 11.70
CA SER A 376 -14.09 5.88 11.99
C SER A 376 -14.31 7.19 12.74
#